data_AF-A0AAU3L3C4-F1
#
_entry.id   AF-A0AAU3L3C4-F1
#
_cell.length_a   1.000
_cell.length_b   1.000
_cell.length_c   1.000
_cell.angle_alpha   90.00
_cell.angle_beta   90.00
_cell.angle_gamma   90.00
#
_symmetry.space_group_name_H-M   'P 1'
#
loop_
_entity.id
_entity.type
_entity.pdbx_description
1 polymer ?
#
loop_
_entity_poly.entity_id
_entity_poly.type
_entity_poly.pdbx_seq_one_letter_code
_entity_poly.pdbx_strand_id
1 'polypeptide(L)'
;MVSTAVMNLKGGPGKTMVVGGLAHAAAARSEQAAAALAQQAADAKMPIGKTEPSSLLAATKEAIGPVDEAVMIGDMDPQGNTTRHMTGYSIKNVPPGGTLADVLDRKSKAELADVVLPARTRDRIFVAPSGFEEMQGIQEGLQGKTGAELCVRKAFKEAKTQGRILFDTRPAVDLITRATMMASDNLVLVTTPELDAIDGMLAVFKALADLKEFGEYDLPLVGIVINQVDSSRNDHADGLKYIKSYCANAGIAILGEPFPQAADISRLTNAGLGMDQHTRPSAKSRFWAQNFATILDAIDKEAAAR
;
A
#
# COMPACT_ATOMS: atom_id res chain seq x y z
N MET A 1 8.54 11.09 3.32
CA MET A 1 8.08 10.12 2.30
C MET A 1 8.22 8.75 2.91
N VAL A 2 7.20 7.91 2.75
CA VAL A 2 7.04 6.69 3.55
C VAL A 2 6.88 5.50 2.60
N SER A 3 7.67 4.44 2.79
CA SER A 3 7.39 3.14 2.17
C SER A 3 6.78 2.16 3.17
N THR A 4 5.64 1.57 2.81
CA THR A 4 4.89 0.65 3.66
C THR A 4 4.72 -0.69 2.97
N ALA A 5 5.14 -1.77 3.62
CA ALA A 5 4.78 -3.13 3.19
C ALA A 5 3.39 -3.47 3.74
N VAL A 6 2.48 -3.92 2.87
CA VAL A 6 1.18 -4.46 3.27
C VAL A 6 1.22 -5.97 3.12
N MET A 7 1.20 -6.67 4.26
CA MET A 7 1.48 -8.11 4.31
C MET A 7 0.31 -8.91 4.90
N ASN A 8 0.27 -10.19 4.55
CA ASN A 8 -0.49 -11.25 5.21
C ASN A 8 0.14 -12.59 4.80
N LEU A 9 -0.16 -13.68 5.52
CA LEU A 9 0.26 -15.03 5.10
C LEU A 9 -0.90 -15.93 4.68
N LYS A 10 -2.14 -15.48 4.88
CA LYS A 10 -3.30 -16.13 4.29
C LYS A 10 -3.63 -15.53 2.93
N GLY A 11 -3.67 -16.36 1.89
CA GLY A 11 -4.10 -15.92 0.56
C GLY A 11 -5.48 -15.26 0.57
N GLY A 12 -5.74 -14.38 -0.40
CA GLY A 12 -7.02 -13.69 -0.55
C GLY A 12 -6.90 -12.20 -0.86
N PRO A 13 -8.01 -11.53 -1.19
CA PRO A 13 -8.02 -10.17 -1.75
C PRO A 13 -7.75 -9.07 -0.71
N GLY A 14 -7.54 -9.41 0.56
CA GLY A 14 -7.50 -8.43 1.64
C GLY A 14 -6.36 -7.43 1.55
N LYS A 15 -5.16 -7.86 1.13
CA LYS A 15 -4.00 -6.97 0.96
C LYS A 15 -4.21 -5.98 -0.17
N THR A 16 -4.56 -6.49 -1.35
CA THR A 16 -4.91 -5.69 -2.53
C THR A 16 -6.00 -4.66 -2.24
N MET A 17 -7.02 -5.02 -1.44
CA MET A 17 -8.06 -4.10 -0.97
C MET A 17 -7.48 -2.98 -0.09
N VAL A 18 -6.61 -3.32 0.87
CA VAL A 18 -5.96 -2.34 1.75
C VAL A 18 -5.00 -1.44 0.97
N VAL A 19 -4.16 -1.99 0.09
CA VAL A 19 -3.23 -1.23 -0.75
C VAL A 19 -3.98 -0.26 -1.65
N GLY A 20 -4.99 -0.74 -2.38
CA GLY A 20 -5.82 0.13 -3.22
C GLY A 20 -6.57 1.20 -2.41
N GLY A 21 -7.16 0.82 -1.28
CA GLY A 21 -7.87 1.76 -0.40
C GLY A 21 -6.98 2.86 0.16
N LEU A 22 -5.77 2.52 0.62
CA LEU A 22 -4.77 3.48 1.08
C LEU A 22 -4.29 4.40 -0.05
N ALA A 23 -4.04 3.86 -1.24
CA ALA A 23 -3.63 4.66 -2.39
C ALA A 23 -4.70 5.67 -2.79
N HIS A 24 -5.97 5.24 -2.83
CA HIS A 24 -7.10 6.13 -3.10
C HIS A 24 -7.30 7.17 -2.01
N ALA A 25 -7.12 6.82 -0.73
CA ALA A 25 -7.21 7.78 0.38
C ALA A 25 -6.11 8.84 0.31
N ALA A 26 -4.88 8.45 0.00
CA ALA A 26 -3.75 9.37 -0.16
C ALA A 26 -3.93 10.30 -1.37
N ALA A 27 -4.38 9.76 -2.51
CA ALA A 27 -4.69 10.57 -3.70
C ALA A 27 -5.86 11.55 -3.43
N ALA A 28 -6.92 11.08 -2.76
CA ALA A 28 -8.06 11.93 -2.36
C ALA A 28 -7.64 13.08 -1.43
N ARG A 29 -6.74 12.83 -0.47
CA ARG A 29 -6.19 13.86 0.42
C ARG A 29 -5.45 14.94 -0.38
N SER A 30 -4.63 14.54 -1.35
CA SER A 30 -3.90 15.47 -2.22
C SER A 30 -4.84 16.29 -3.11
N GLU A 31 -5.88 15.67 -3.69
CA GLU A 31 -6.90 16.36 -4.49
C GLU A 31 -7.68 17.39 -3.65
N GLN A 32 -8.08 17.03 -2.43
CA GLN A 32 -8.78 17.92 -1.51
C GLN A 32 -7.90 19.10 -1.08
N ALA A 33 -6.63 18.86 -0.78
CA ALA A 33 -5.68 19.91 -0.43
C ALA A 33 -5.48 20.90 -1.60
N ALA A 34 -5.33 20.38 -2.82
CA ALA A 34 -5.21 21.20 -4.02
C ALA A 34 -6.48 22.04 -4.28
N ALA A 35 -7.67 21.44 -4.10
CA ALA A 35 -8.94 22.15 -4.24
C ALA A 35 -9.13 23.25 -3.18
N ALA A 36 -8.78 22.97 -1.91
CA ALA A 36 -8.84 23.95 -0.84
C ALA A 36 -7.92 25.15 -1.09
N LEU A 37 -6.71 24.90 -1.61
CA LEU A 37 -5.78 25.96 -1.99
C LEU A 37 -6.28 26.80 -3.16
N ALA A 38 -6.85 26.17 -4.18
CA ALA A 38 -7.47 26.88 -5.30
C ALA A 38 -8.64 27.76 -4.83
N GLN A 39 -9.45 27.26 -3.91
CA GLN A 39 -10.55 28.01 -3.30
C GLN A 39 -10.04 29.20 -2.47
N GLN A 40 -9.02 28.99 -1.63
CA GLN A 40 -8.40 30.08 -0.86
C GLN A 40 -7.83 31.18 -1.77
N ALA A 41 -7.17 30.81 -2.86
CA ALA A 41 -6.66 31.77 -3.84
C ALA A 41 -7.78 32.56 -4.54
N ALA A 42 -8.90 31.90 -4.85
CA ALA A 42 -10.08 32.53 -5.45
C ALA A 42 -10.78 33.51 -4.47
N ASP A 43 -10.98 33.10 -3.22
CA ASP A 43 -11.64 33.92 -2.18
C ASP A 43 -10.81 35.16 -1.82
N ALA A 44 -9.49 35.07 -1.90
CA ALA A 44 -8.58 36.20 -1.71
C ALA A 44 -8.65 37.26 -2.83
N LYS A 45 -9.46 37.06 -3.89
CA LYS A 45 -9.61 37.96 -5.06
C LYS A 45 -8.25 38.40 -5.65
N MET A 46 -7.25 37.53 -5.60
CA MET A 46 -5.95 37.85 -6.18
C MET A 46 -6.07 37.94 -7.71
N PRO A 47 -5.48 38.97 -8.37
CA PRO A 47 -5.57 39.11 -9.81
C PRO A 47 -4.94 37.90 -10.49
N ILE A 48 -5.73 37.19 -11.30
CA ILE A 48 -5.26 36.12 -12.18
C ILE A 48 -4.56 36.79 -13.37
N GLY A 49 -3.33 37.25 -13.17
CA GLY A 49 -2.54 37.91 -14.21
C GLY A 49 -1.38 38.74 -13.66
N LYS A 50 -0.16 38.23 -13.90
CA LYS A 50 1.15 38.90 -13.78
C LYS A 50 1.65 39.25 -12.37
N THR A 51 1.97 38.24 -11.56
CA THR A 51 3.18 38.28 -10.71
C THR A 51 3.56 36.86 -10.30
N GLU A 52 4.86 36.59 -10.23
CA GLU A 52 5.48 35.26 -10.10
C GLU A 52 4.94 34.38 -8.94
N PRO A 53 4.70 33.07 -9.18
CA PRO A 53 4.12 32.14 -8.21
C PRO A 53 5.15 31.53 -7.23
N SER A 54 6.12 32.29 -6.72
CA SER A 54 7.20 31.75 -5.88
C SER A 54 7.01 31.92 -4.37
N SER A 55 6.19 32.87 -3.90
CA SER A 55 6.07 33.16 -2.46
C SER A 55 4.85 32.55 -1.75
N LEU A 56 3.71 32.35 -2.45
CA LEU A 56 2.50 31.79 -1.83
C LEU A 56 2.51 30.25 -1.77
N LEU A 57 3.12 29.58 -2.77
CA LEU A 57 3.33 28.13 -2.80
C LEU A 57 4.34 27.63 -1.75
N ALA A 58 5.22 28.52 -1.26
CA ALA A 58 6.21 28.19 -0.22
C ALA A 58 5.58 28.19 1.19
N ALA A 59 4.68 29.14 1.48
CA ALA A 59 3.99 29.24 2.78
C ALA A 59 2.94 28.13 3.01
N THR A 60 2.42 27.51 1.94
CA THR A 60 1.40 26.45 2.03
C THR A 60 1.98 25.06 2.24
N LYS A 61 3.27 24.84 1.93
CA LYS A 61 3.95 23.55 2.17
C LYS A 61 4.19 23.26 3.66
N GLU A 62 4.41 24.30 4.48
CA GLU A 62 4.68 24.15 5.92
C GLU A 62 3.43 23.92 6.78
N ALA A 63 2.24 24.38 6.33
CA ALA A 63 1.01 24.27 7.12
C ALA A 63 0.08 23.11 6.72
N ILE A 64 0.24 22.53 5.51
CA ILE A 64 -0.77 21.64 4.88
C ILE A 64 -0.17 20.27 4.49
N GLY A 65 1.13 20.04 4.70
CA GLY A 65 1.82 18.83 4.24
C GLY A 65 2.05 18.84 2.72
N PRO A 66 2.67 17.80 2.15
CA PRO A 66 2.98 17.75 0.73
C PRO A 66 1.68 17.58 -0.08
N VAL A 67 1.14 18.69 -0.57
CA VAL A 67 -0.02 18.81 -1.50
C VAL A 67 0.20 18.03 -2.81
N ASP A 68 1.38 17.44 -3.01
CA ASP A 68 1.82 16.74 -4.21
C ASP A 68 2.24 15.28 -3.98
N GLU A 69 1.78 14.60 -2.92
CA GLU A 69 2.17 13.20 -2.70
C GLU A 69 1.54 12.27 -3.76
N ALA A 70 2.31 11.95 -4.80
CA ALA A 70 2.04 10.82 -5.67
C ALA A 70 2.16 9.51 -4.86
N VAL A 71 1.35 8.53 -5.20
CA VAL A 71 1.40 7.20 -4.59
C VAL A 71 1.90 6.21 -5.61
N MET A 72 3.03 5.58 -5.30
CA MET A 72 3.54 4.43 -6.04
C MET A 72 3.08 3.14 -5.37
N ILE A 73 2.52 2.22 -6.15
CA ILE A 73 2.23 0.87 -5.70
C ILE A 73 3.23 -0.09 -6.35
N GLY A 74 3.96 -0.85 -5.54
CA GLY A 74 4.76 -1.99 -6.01
C GLY A 74 3.98 -3.29 -5.83
N ASP A 75 3.53 -3.90 -6.92
CA ASP A 75 2.85 -5.20 -6.87
C ASP A 75 3.87 -6.34 -6.84
N MET A 76 4.23 -6.77 -5.63
CA MET A 76 5.22 -7.80 -5.36
C MET A 76 4.59 -9.21 -5.28
N ASP A 77 3.30 -9.34 -5.62
CA ASP A 77 2.64 -10.63 -5.73
C ASP A 77 2.64 -11.12 -7.18
N PRO A 78 3.27 -12.27 -7.51
CA PRO A 78 3.19 -12.90 -8.83
C PRO A 78 1.76 -13.11 -9.36
N GLN A 79 0.73 -13.10 -8.51
CA GLN A 79 -0.67 -13.16 -8.97
C GLN A 79 -1.10 -11.87 -9.68
N GLY A 80 -0.45 -10.74 -9.41
CA GLY A 80 -0.67 -9.48 -10.10
C GLY A 80 -2.06 -8.88 -9.93
N ASN A 81 -2.71 -9.13 -8.79
CA ASN A 81 -4.08 -8.67 -8.54
C ASN A 81 -4.16 -7.14 -8.52
N THR A 82 -3.20 -6.47 -7.88
CA THR A 82 -3.16 -5.01 -7.83
C THR A 82 -2.89 -4.43 -9.21
N THR A 83 -1.93 -5.00 -9.95
CA THR A 83 -1.64 -4.65 -11.35
C THR A 83 -2.91 -4.73 -12.20
N ARG A 84 -3.63 -5.84 -12.11
CA ARG A 84 -4.88 -6.07 -12.85
C ARG A 84 -5.96 -5.06 -12.51
N HIS A 85 -6.22 -4.84 -11.23
CA HIS A 85 -7.32 -3.97 -10.82
C HIS A 85 -7.05 -2.50 -11.18
N MET A 86 -5.81 -2.05 -10.97
CA MET A 86 -5.42 -0.65 -11.12
C MET A 86 -5.08 -0.26 -12.56
N THR A 87 -4.54 -1.17 -13.37
CA THR A 87 -4.08 -0.84 -14.74
C THR A 87 -4.84 -1.57 -15.84
N GLY A 88 -5.45 -2.72 -15.52
CA GLY A 88 -6.09 -3.59 -16.51
C GLY A 88 -5.14 -4.56 -17.22
N TYR A 89 -3.83 -4.48 -16.97
CA TYR A 89 -2.86 -5.46 -17.44
C TYR A 89 -2.80 -6.69 -16.53
N SER A 90 -2.47 -7.83 -17.11
CA SER A 90 -2.41 -9.11 -16.40
C SER A 90 -1.42 -10.03 -17.10
N ILE A 91 -1.25 -11.24 -16.58
CA ILE A 91 -0.44 -12.27 -17.24
C ILE A 91 -0.89 -12.57 -18.69
N LYS A 92 -2.17 -12.32 -19.04
CA LYS A 92 -2.69 -12.55 -20.39
C LYS A 92 -2.43 -11.39 -21.36
N ASN A 93 -2.05 -10.23 -20.85
CA ASN A 93 -1.78 -9.01 -21.56
C ASN A 93 -0.77 -8.23 -20.73
N VAL A 94 0.50 -8.63 -20.80
CA VAL A 94 1.58 -8.02 -20.01
C VAL A 94 1.78 -6.56 -20.48
N PRO A 95 2.12 -5.62 -19.58
CA PRO A 95 2.43 -4.25 -19.98
C PRO A 95 3.55 -4.17 -21.03
N PRO A 96 3.42 -3.29 -22.03
CA PRO A 96 4.43 -3.17 -23.09
C PRO A 96 5.77 -2.62 -22.61
N GLY A 97 5.78 -1.86 -21.50
CA GLY A 97 6.99 -1.30 -20.90
C GLY A 97 7.81 -2.29 -20.06
N GLY A 98 7.30 -3.51 -19.84
CA GLY A 98 7.90 -4.50 -18.94
C GLY A 98 7.29 -4.48 -17.53
N THR A 99 7.93 -5.20 -16.62
CA THR A 99 7.43 -5.47 -15.27
C THR A 99 8.50 -5.36 -14.20
N LEU A 100 8.11 -5.51 -12.93
CA LEU A 100 9.06 -5.64 -11.83
C LEU A 100 10.01 -6.84 -11.98
N ALA A 101 9.68 -7.87 -12.76
CA ALA A 101 10.65 -8.93 -13.06
C ALA A 101 11.84 -8.36 -13.85
N ASP A 102 11.59 -7.54 -14.86
CA ASP A 102 12.64 -6.90 -15.66
C ASP A 102 13.51 -5.96 -14.82
N VAL A 103 12.91 -5.21 -13.89
CA VAL A 103 13.65 -4.27 -13.01
C VAL A 103 14.51 -5.01 -11.98
N LEU A 104 14.05 -6.17 -11.51
CA LEU A 104 14.76 -6.98 -10.51
C LEU A 104 15.78 -7.94 -11.13
N ASP A 105 15.73 -8.18 -12.45
CA ASP A 105 16.74 -8.97 -13.16
C ASP A 105 18.07 -8.21 -13.26
N ARG A 106 19.13 -8.78 -12.69
CA ARG A 106 20.49 -8.22 -12.76
C ARG A 106 21.06 -8.18 -14.18
N LYS A 107 20.48 -8.93 -15.13
CA LYS A 107 20.89 -8.94 -16.54
C LYS A 107 20.17 -7.88 -17.36
N SER A 108 19.05 -7.37 -16.85
CA SER A 108 18.27 -6.32 -17.48
C SER A 108 18.89 -4.95 -17.20
N LYS A 109 18.56 -3.99 -18.06
CA LYS A 109 18.86 -2.57 -17.88
C LYS A 109 17.61 -1.75 -17.58
N ALA A 110 16.45 -2.42 -17.42
CA ALA A 110 15.20 -1.75 -17.13
C ALA A 110 15.29 -1.07 -15.76
N GLU A 111 14.93 0.21 -15.72
CA GLU A 111 14.79 0.98 -14.51
C GLU A 111 13.32 1.02 -14.10
N LEU A 112 13.06 1.35 -12.83
CA LEU A 112 11.68 1.41 -12.33
C LEU A 112 10.83 2.41 -13.13
N ALA A 113 11.42 3.51 -13.58
CA ALA A 113 10.73 4.52 -14.38
C ALA A 113 10.24 4.01 -15.75
N ASP A 114 10.87 2.97 -16.31
CA ASP A 114 10.51 2.41 -17.61
C ASP A 114 9.22 1.58 -17.56
N VAL A 115 8.95 0.96 -16.41
CA VAL A 115 7.84 -0.02 -16.25
C VAL A 115 6.63 0.56 -15.55
N VAL A 116 6.76 1.72 -14.91
CA VAL A 116 5.69 2.34 -14.11
C VAL A 116 4.52 2.77 -15.00
N LEU A 117 3.31 2.46 -14.54
CA LEU A 117 2.06 2.78 -15.21
C LEU A 117 1.19 3.68 -14.34
N PRO A 118 0.46 4.66 -14.92
CA PRO A 118 -0.61 5.34 -14.19
C PRO A 118 -1.78 4.37 -13.90
N ALA A 119 -2.46 4.56 -12.77
CA ALA A 119 -3.73 3.90 -12.52
C ALA A 119 -4.81 4.43 -13.47
N ARG A 120 -5.73 3.54 -13.88
CA ARG A 120 -6.79 3.87 -14.85
C ARG A 120 -7.98 4.64 -14.25
N THR A 121 -8.07 4.71 -12.93
CA THR A 121 -9.27 5.15 -12.20
C THR A 121 -9.09 6.45 -11.42
N ARG A 122 -7.85 6.85 -11.12
CA ARG A 122 -7.55 8.06 -10.35
C ARG A 122 -6.14 8.55 -10.66
N ASP A 123 -6.01 9.85 -10.85
CA ASP A 123 -4.71 10.49 -11.04
C ASP A 123 -3.84 10.35 -9.79
N ARG A 124 -2.53 10.58 -9.95
CA ARG A 124 -1.52 10.54 -8.88
C ARG A 124 -1.28 9.17 -8.27
N ILE A 125 -1.97 8.12 -8.72
CA ILE A 125 -1.66 6.73 -8.39
C ILE A 125 -0.87 6.12 -9.55
N PHE A 126 0.28 5.56 -9.22
CA PHE A 126 1.18 4.88 -10.14
C PHE A 126 1.41 3.46 -9.66
N VAL A 127 1.65 2.54 -10.60
CA VAL A 127 1.80 1.11 -10.33
C VAL A 127 3.06 0.62 -11.03
N ALA A 128 3.99 0.06 -10.26
CA ALA A 128 5.03 -0.81 -10.77
C ALA A 128 4.43 -2.23 -10.89
N PRO A 129 4.19 -2.71 -12.12
CA PRO A 129 3.39 -3.90 -12.35
C PRO A 129 4.14 -5.17 -11.92
N SER A 130 3.38 -6.16 -11.45
CA SER A 130 3.91 -7.46 -11.02
C SER A 130 4.67 -8.15 -12.13
N GLY A 131 5.73 -8.87 -11.75
CA GLY A 131 6.49 -9.71 -12.66
C GLY A 131 5.80 -11.02 -13.06
N PHE A 132 4.59 -11.27 -12.57
CA PHE A 132 3.81 -12.48 -12.87
C PHE A 132 4.64 -13.78 -12.70
N GLU A 133 4.56 -14.71 -13.66
CA GLU A 133 5.31 -15.97 -13.63
C GLU A 133 6.84 -15.76 -13.69
N GLU A 134 7.32 -14.70 -14.34
CA GLU A 134 8.75 -14.42 -14.50
C GLU A 134 9.44 -14.09 -13.16
N MET A 135 8.68 -13.53 -12.20
CA MET A 135 9.17 -13.23 -10.86
C MET A 135 9.78 -14.46 -10.17
N GLN A 136 9.27 -15.67 -10.46
CA GLN A 136 9.84 -16.90 -9.91
C GLN A 136 11.26 -17.13 -10.42
N GLY A 137 11.50 -17.00 -11.73
CA GLY A 137 12.83 -17.14 -12.33
C GLY A 137 13.82 -16.10 -11.80
N ILE A 138 13.35 -14.87 -11.57
CA ILE A 138 14.16 -13.81 -10.94
C ILE A 138 14.55 -14.20 -9.51
N GLN A 139 13.59 -14.69 -8.72
CA GLN A 139 13.85 -15.14 -7.35
C GLN A 139 14.89 -16.27 -7.31
N GLU A 140 14.76 -17.28 -8.18
CA GLU A 140 15.73 -18.39 -8.28
C GLU A 140 17.12 -17.88 -8.69
N GLY A 141 17.20 -16.96 -9.65
CA GLY A 141 18.46 -16.35 -10.10
C GLY A 141 19.16 -15.50 -9.03
N LEU A 142 18.39 -14.89 -8.13
CA LEU A 142 18.89 -14.08 -7.01
C LEU A 142 19.27 -14.92 -5.77
N GLN A 143 18.76 -16.14 -5.65
CA GLN A 143 18.98 -16.96 -4.46
C GLN A 143 20.48 -17.21 -4.20
N GLY A 144 20.91 -16.96 -2.96
CA GLY A 144 22.32 -17.10 -2.55
C GLY A 144 23.27 -16.07 -3.13
N LYS A 145 22.79 -15.08 -3.91
CA LYS A 145 23.63 -14.00 -4.44
C LYS A 145 23.81 -12.89 -3.41
N THR A 146 25.01 -12.32 -3.33
CA THR A 146 25.29 -11.15 -2.49
C THR A 146 24.32 -10.01 -2.81
N GLY A 147 23.72 -9.43 -1.78
CA GLY A 147 22.79 -8.31 -1.89
C GLY A 147 21.44 -8.64 -2.52
N ALA A 148 21.06 -9.92 -2.62
CA ALA A 148 19.74 -10.35 -3.11
C ALA A 148 18.59 -9.74 -2.29
N GLU A 149 18.72 -9.70 -0.98
CA GLU A 149 17.70 -9.14 -0.08
C GLU A 149 17.57 -7.61 -0.18
N LEU A 150 18.52 -6.94 -0.84
CA LEU A 150 18.48 -5.51 -1.08
C LEU A 150 17.96 -5.17 -2.49
N CYS A 151 17.51 -6.15 -3.29
CA CYS A 151 17.11 -5.92 -4.68
C CYS A 151 15.96 -4.92 -4.79
N VAL A 152 14.89 -5.08 -4.01
CA VAL A 152 13.73 -4.18 -4.02
C VAL A 152 14.13 -2.78 -3.52
N ARG A 153 14.96 -2.70 -2.47
CA ARG A 153 15.45 -1.42 -1.95
C ARG A 153 16.26 -0.64 -3.00
N LYS A 154 17.05 -1.34 -3.81
CA LYS A 154 17.80 -0.73 -4.92
C LYS A 154 16.86 -0.29 -6.05
N ALA A 155 15.93 -1.14 -6.46
CA ALA A 155 14.98 -0.84 -7.52
C ALA A 155 14.09 0.38 -7.23
N PHE A 156 13.66 0.54 -5.97
CA PHE A 156 12.78 1.64 -5.55
C PHE A 156 13.51 2.86 -4.99
N LYS A 157 14.84 2.92 -5.09
CA LYS A 157 15.66 3.98 -4.49
C LYS A 157 15.23 5.38 -4.95
N GLU A 158 14.98 5.57 -6.24
CA GLU A 158 14.59 6.86 -6.81
C GLU A 158 13.11 7.17 -6.61
N ALA A 159 12.24 6.16 -6.66
CA ALA A 159 10.82 6.34 -6.36
C ALA A 159 10.57 6.85 -4.93
N LYS A 160 11.46 6.53 -3.97
CA LYS A 160 11.38 7.05 -2.59
C LYS A 160 11.46 8.58 -2.51
N THR A 161 11.95 9.27 -3.54
CA THR A 161 12.02 10.74 -3.57
C THR A 161 10.84 11.40 -4.28
N GLN A 162 9.84 10.64 -4.73
CA GLN A 162 8.72 11.14 -5.54
C GLN A 162 7.37 11.08 -4.82
N GLY A 163 7.25 10.32 -3.73
CA GLY A 163 6.05 10.26 -2.90
C GLY A 163 6.01 9.06 -1.97
N ARG A 164 4.81 8.57 -1.67
CA ARG A 164 4.59 7.35 -0.86
C ARG A 164 4.76 6.10 -1.70
N ILE A 165 5.29 5.04 -1.09
CA ILE A 165 5.30 3.71 -1.69
C ILE A 165 4.45 2.76 -0.84
N LEU A 166 3.55 2.04 -1.49
CA LEU A 166 2.80 0.93 -0.90
C LEU A 166 3.20 -0.36 -1.62
N PHE A 167 3.67 -1.36 -0.90
CA PHE A 167 3.96 -2.67 -1.48
C PHE A 167 2.85 -3.67 -1.18
N ASP A 168 2.26 -4.26 -2.23
CA ASP A 168 1.36 -5.42 -2.11
C ASP A 168 2.20 -6.69 -2.21
N THR A 169 2.39 -7.41 -1.11
CA THR A 169 3.22 -8.62 -1.13
C THR A 169 2.40 -9.86 -1.42
N ARG A 170 3.04 -10.95 -1.86
CA ARG A 170 2.39 -12.27 -1.84
C ARG A 170 2.23 -12.82 -0.41
N PRO A 171 1.38 -13.85 -0.20
CA PRO A 171 1.23 -14.50 1.10
C PRO A 171 2.35 -15.52 1.37
N ALA A 172 3.59 -15.07 1.45
CA ALA A 172 4.76 -15.89 1.76
C ALA A 172 5.84 -15.07 2.48
N VAL A 173 6.86 -15.74 3.05
CA VAL A 173 8.06 -15.08 3.58
C VAL A 173 9.28 -15.52 2.76
N ASP A 174 9.18 -15.35 1.44
CA ASP A 174 10.25 -15.69 0.50
C ASP A 174 11.23 -14.52 0.29
N LEU A 175 12.22 -14.72 -0.59
CA LEU A 175 13.27 -13.74 -0.85
C LEU A 175 12.70 -12.38 -1.27
N ILE A 176 11.74 -12.36 -2.19
CA ILE A 176 11.14 -11.11 -2.68
C ILE A 176 10.35 -10.43 -1.57
N THR A 177 9.61 -11.20 -0.77
CA THR A 177 8.85 -10.64 0.34
C THR A 177 9.77 -10.06 1.42
N ARG A 178 10.86 -10.75 1.78
CA ARG A 178 11.88 -10.23 2.70
C ARG A 178 12.61 -9.01 2.14
N ALA A 179 12.94 -9.02 0.85
CA ALA A 179 13.54 -7.86 0.20
C ALA A 179 12.60 -6.64 0.20
N THR A 180 11.30 -6.88 0.09
CA THR A 180 10.26 -5.86 0.21
C THR A 180 10.18 -5.32 1.64
N MET A 181 10.22 -6.19 2.66
CA MET A 181 10.31 -5.79 4.07
C MET A 181 11.52 -4.87 4.31
N MET A 182 12.70 -5.22 3.77
CA MET A 182 13.92 -4.42 3.89
C MET A 182 13.94 -3.14 3.04
N ALA A 183 12.99 -2.99 2.10
CA ALA A 183 12.78 -1.76 1.34
C ALA A 183 11.76 -0.82 2.01
N SER A 184 10.96 -1.34 2.94
CA SER A 184 9.90 -0.61 3.63
C SER A 184 10.39 0.06 4.91
N ASP A 185 9.86 1.25 5.18
CA ASP A 185 10.11 1.99 6.41
C ASP A 185 9.20 1.50 7.55
N ASN A 186 8.03 0.93 7.20
CA ASN A 186 7.09 0.31 8.13
C ASN A 186 6.24 -0.80 7.49
N LEU A 187 5.50 -1.54 8.31
CA LEU A 187 4.64 -2.65 7.89
C LEU A 187 3.22 -2.50 8.43
N VAL A 188 2.24 -2.79 7.57
CA VAL A 188 0.83 -3.00 7.94
C VAL A 188 0.49 -4.46 7.70
N LEU A 189 -0.03 -5.13 8.72
CA LEU A 189 -0.47 -6.52 8.62
C LEU A 189 -1.97 -6.58 8.37
N VAL A 190 -2.41 -7.39 7.42
CA VAL A 190 -3.82 -7.63 7.11
C VAL A 190 -4.19 -9.04 7.54
N THR A 191 -5.27 -9.21 8.30
CA THR A 191 -5.74 -10.54 8.72
C THR A 191 -7.25 -10.68 8.63
N THR A 192 -7.74 -11.92 8.66
CA THR A 192 -9.18 -12.24 8.80
C THR A 192 -9.41 -12.89 10.16
N PRO A 193 -10.63 -12.86 10.73
CA PRO A 193 -10.92 -13.46 12.03
C PRO A 193 -11.07 -15.00 11.94
N GLU A 194 -10.20 -15.67 11.18
CA GLU A 194 -10.18 -17.11 11.00
C GLU A 194 -8.86 -17.68 11.56
N LEU A 195 -8.89 -18.90 12.12
CA LEU A 195 -7.74 -19.50 12.80
C LEU A 195 -6.48 -19.54 11.92
N ASP A 196 -6.58 -20.02 10.68
CA ASP A 196 -5.44 -20.06 9.76
C ASP A 196 -4.83 -18.67 9.48
N ALA A 197 -5.67 -17.62 9.49
CA ALA A 197 -5.19 -16.25 9.30
C ALA A 197 -4.48 -15.71 10.54
N ILE A 198 -4.94 -16.13 11.73
CA ILE A 198 -4.31 -15.82 13.01
C ILE A 198 -2.95 -16.52 13.11
N ASP A 199 -2.85 -17.79 12.73
CA ASP A 199 -1.57 -18.50 12.65
C ASP A 199 -0.61 -17.81 11.67
N GLY A 200 -1.13 -17.39 10.52
CA GLY A 200 -0.39 -16.56 9.56
C GLY A 200 0.08 -15.22 10.15
N MET A 201 -0.74 -14.56 10.96
CA MET A 201 -0.33 -13.33 11.66
C MET A 201 0.83 -13.58 12.62
N LEU A 202 0.76 -14.64 13.44
CA LEU A 202 1.82 -15.00 14.38
C LEU A 202 3.13 -15.36 13.65
N ALA A 203 3.05 -16.02 12.49
CA ALA A 203 4.21 -16.31 11.66
C ALA A 203 4.86 -15.04 11.08
N VAL A 204 4.11 -13.98 10.76
CA VAL A 204 4.70 -12.68 10.39
C VAL A 204 5.41 -12.02 11.56
N PHE A 205 4.85 -12.09 12.78
CA PHE A 205 5.55 -11.56 13.96
C PHE A 205 6.87 -12.25 14.21
N LYS A 206 6.92 -13.57 14.04
CA LYS A 206 8.17 -14.32 14.07
C LYS A 206 9.14 -13.84 13.00
N ALA A 207 8.68 -13.68 11.75
CA ALA A 207 9.53 -13.19 10.67
C ALA A 207 10.10 -11.77 10.93
N LEU A 208 9.31 -10.89 11.56
CA LEU A 208 9.77 -9.56 11.99
C LEU A 208 10.82 -9.65 13.09
N ALA A 209 10.63 -10.53 14.08
CA ALA A 209 11.62 -10.78 15.12
C ALA A 209 12.93 -11.34 14.52
N ASP A 210 12.84 -12.33 13.62
CA ASP A 210 13.99 -12.90 12.93
C ASP A 210 14.73 -11.84 12.09
N LEU A 211 13.99 -10.95 11.40
CA LEU A 211 14.57 -9.86 10.62
C LEU A 211 15.33 -8.85 11.50
N LYS A 212 14.83 -8.59 12.70
CA LYS A 212 15.49 -7.73 13.69
C LYS A 212 16.73 -8.38 14.29
N GLU A 213 16.62 -9.65 14.71
CA GLU A 213 17.69 -10.38 15.39
C GLU A 213 18.83 -10.76 14.45
N PHE A 214 18.51 -11.33 13.28
CA PHE A 214 19.51 -11.88 12.35
C PHE A 214 19.79 -10.98 11.15
N GLY A 215 18.85 -10.11 10.78
CA GLY A 215 19.00 -9.18 9.66
C GLY A 215 19.45 -7.77 10.07
N GLU A 216 19.57 -7.49 11.37
CA GLU A 216 19.85 -6.17 11.94
C GLU A 216 18.93 -5.07 11.36
N TYR A 217 17.69 -5.43 11.04
CA TYR A 217 16.73 -4.54 10.39
C TYR A 217 15.43 -4.45 11.19
N ASP A 218 15.22 -3.30 11.84
CA ASP A 218 14.06 -3.04 12.69
C ASP A 218 12.90 -2.44 11.89
N LEU A 219 12.10 -3.33 11.28
CA LEU A 219 10.89 -2.94 10.56
C LEU A 219 9.71 -2.81 11.55
N PRO A 220 9.20 -1.60 11.80
CA PRO A 220 8.13 -1.38 12.75
C PRO A 220 6.81 -1.88 12.16
N LEU A 221 6.02 -2.52 13.01
CA LEU A 221 4.64 -2.83 12.72
C LEU A 221 3.77 -1.64 13.13
N VAL A 222 3.19 -0.93 12.15
CA VAL A 222 2.22 0.15 12.40
C VAL A 222 1.01 -0.40 13.15
N GLY A 223 0.54 -1.58 12.73
CA GLY A 223 -0.60 -2.25 13.32
C GLY A 223 -1.25 -3.26 12.37
N ILE A 224 -2.45 -3.71 12.77
CA ILE A 224 -3.21 -4.76 12.09
C ILE A 224 -4.51 -4.20 11.54
N VAL A 225 -4.77 -4.43 10.26
CA VAL A 225 -6.08 -4.25 9.63
C VAL A 225 -6.82 -5.58 9.62
N ILE A 226 -8.00 -5.60 10.23
CA ILE A 226 -8.88 -6.78 10.23
C ILE A 226 -9.87 -6.66 9.07
N ASN A 227 -9.98 -7.71 8.27
CA ASN A 227 -10.78 -7.72 7.05
C ASN A 227 -11.69 -8.96 6.96
N GLN A 228 -12.69 -8.88 6.06
CA GLN A 228 -13.65 -9.94 5.74
C GLN A 228 -14.40 -10.45 6.96
N VAL A 229 -14.79 -9.55 7.86
CA VAL A 229 -15.61 -9.91 9.01
C VAL A 229 -17.04 -10.20 8.56
N ASP A 230 -17.40 -11.48 8.57
CA ASP A 230 -18.80 -11.93 8.59
C ASP A 230 -19.36 -11.89 10.03
N SER A 231 -20.32 -11.00 10.29
CA SER A 231 -20.94 -10.83 11.61
C SER A 231 -21.97 -11.92 11.96
N SER A 232 -22.38 -12.75 10.99
CA SER A 232 -23.30 -13.87 11.24
C SER A 232 -22.62 -15.13 11.76
N ARG A 233 -21.28 -15.14 11.75
CA ARG A 233 -20.42 -16.28 12.08
C ARG A 233 -19.85 -16.17 13.49
N ASN A 234 -20.19 -17.14 14.35
CA ASN A 234 -19.68 -17.18 15.73
C ASN A 234 -18.16 -17.37 15.78
N ASP A 235 -17.60 -18.17 14.89
CA ASP A 235 -16.15 -18.39 14.79
C ASP A 235 -15.40 -17.11 14.43
N HIS A 236 -16.00 -16.24 13.61
CA HIS A 236 -15.46 -14.90 13.34
C HIS A 236 -15.57 -13.97 14.56
N ALA A 237 -16.64 -14.06 15.34
CA ALA A 237 -16.77 -13.29 16.58
C ALA A 237 -15.69 -13.68 17.60
N ASP A 238 -15.44 -14.99 17.75
CA ASP A 238 -14.40 -15.53 18.62
C ASP A 238 -12.99 -15.16 18.12
N GLY A 239 -12.73 -15.30 16.81
CA GLY A 239 -11.47 -14.89 16.20
C GLY A 239 -11.20 -13.38 16.34
N LEU A 240 -12.22 -12.54 16.16
CA LEU A 240 -12.10 -11.10 16.38
C LEU A 240 -11.78 -10.76 17.85
N LYS A 241 -12.43 -11.45 18.80
CA LYS A 241 -12.14 -11.29 20.23
C LYS A 241 -10.71 -11.71 20.56
N TYR A 242 -10.23 -12.81 19.98
CA TYR A 242 -8.87 -13.28 20.15
C TYR A 242 -7.86 -12.23 19.64
N ILE A 243 -8.01 -11.77 18.39
CA ILE A 243 -7.11 -10.78 17.78
C ILE A 243 -7.07 -9.51 18.62
N LYS A 244 -8.23 -8.98 19.04
CA LYS A 244 -8.33 -7.79 19.89
C LYS A 244 -7.60 -7.98 21.23
N SER A 245 -7.79 -9.12 21.87
CA SER A 245 -7.16 -9.41 23.17
C SER A 245 -5.64 -9.56 23.03
N TYR A 246 -5.19 -10.26 21.98
CA TYR A 246 -3.77 -10.39 21.68
C TYR A 246 -3.12 -9.03 21.43
N CYS A 247 -3.71 -8.21 20.55
CA CYS A 247 -3.21 -6.89 20.19
C CYS A 247 -3.11 -5.97 21.41
N ALA A 248 -4.14 -5.95 22.26
CA ALA A 248 -4.13 -5.16 23.49
C ALA A 248 -3.00 -5.58 24.44
N ASN A 249 -2.77 -6.88 24.62
CA ASN A 249 -1.71 -7.39 25.48
C ASN A 249 -0.31 -7.16 24.92
N ALA A 250 -0.16 -7.23 23.60
CA ALA A 250 1.11 -7.04 22.90
C ALA A 250 1.43 -5.57 22.61
N GLY A 251 0.52 -4.63 22.91
CA GLY A 251 0.68 -3.22 22.56
C GLY A 251 0.64 -2.96 21.05
N ILE A 252 0.00 -3.83 20.27
CA ILE A 252 -0.13 -3.71 18.82
C ILE A 252 -1.43 -2.97 18.50
N ALA A 253 -1.36 -1.93 17.65
CA ALA A 253 -2.55 -1.20 17.25
C ALA A 253 -3.41 -2.02 16.28
N ILE A 254 -4.74 -1.97 16.46
CA ILE A 254 -5.69 -2.31 15.40
C ILE A 254 -5.97 -1.02 14.63
N LEU A 255 -5.76 -1.05 13.31
CA LEU A 255 -5.83 0.12 12.46
C LEU A 255 -7.23 0.25 11.86
N GLY A 256 -7.88 1.37 12.17
CA GLY A 256 -9.26 1.64 11.75
C GLY A 256 -10.27 0.63 12.28
N GLU A 257 -11.45 0.66 11.70
CA GLU A 257 -12.54 -0.27 11.99
C GLU A 257 -12.42 -1.56 11.15
N PRO A 258 -12.73 -2.74 11.72
CA PRO A 258 -12.72 -4.00 10.98
C PRO A 258 -13.62 -3.98 9.74
N PHE A 259 -13.06 -4.33 8.59
CA PHE A 259 -13.80 -4.33 7.33
C PHE A 259 -14.72 -5.56 7.24
N PRO A 260 -16.02 -5.37 6.92
CA PRO A 260 -16.95 -6.46 6.79
C PRO A 260 -16.74 -7.21 5.48
N GLN A 261 -17.16 -8.46 5.43
CA GLN A 261 -17.33 -9.16 4.16
C GLN A 261 -18.52 -8.55 3.41
N ALA A 262 -18.23 -7.69 2.41
CA ALA A 262 -19.25 -6.97 1.66
C ALA A 262 -18.97 -6.98 0.15
N ALA A 263 -19.98 -7.38 -0.63
CA ALA A 263 -19.88 -7.46 -2.10
C ALA A 263 -19.48 -6.12 -2.75
N ASP A 264 -19.96 -5.00 -2.20
CA ASP A 264 -19.63 -3.66 -2.70
C ASP A 264 -18.14 -3.31 -2.55
N ILE A 265 -17.53 -3.67 -1.42
CA ILE A 265 -16.08 -3.48 -1.18
C ILE A 265 -15.28 -4.28 -2.21
N SER A 266 -15.62 -5.56 -2.40
CA SER A 266 -14.97 -6.43 -3.38
C SER A 266 -15.15 -5.92 -4.81
N ARG A 267 -16.35 -5.45 -5.16
CA ARG A 267 -16.66 -4.93 -6.51
C ARG A 267 -15.85 -3.68 -6.83
N LEU A 268 -15.74 -2.73 -5.90
CA LEU A 268 -14.92 -1.53 -6.08
C LEU A 268 -13.44 -1.86 -6.20
N THR A 269 -12.94 -2.74 -5.31
CA THR A 269 -11.55 -3.21 -5.34
C THR A 269 -11.20 -3.82 -6.70
N ASN A 270 -12.03 -4.73 -7.21
CA ASN A 270 -11.80 -5.38 -8.51
C ASN A 270 -11.89 -4.40 -9.69
N ALA A 271 -12.67 -3.34 -9.54
CA ALA A 271 -12.76 -2.26 -10.52
C ALA A 271 -11.58 -1.26 -10.42
N GLY A 272 -10.69 -1.39 -9.43
CA GLY A 272 -9.62 -0.44 -9.16
C GLY A 272 -10.13 0.89 -8.62
N LEU A 273 -11.35 0.95 -8.10
CA LEU A 273 -12.00 2.18 -7.63
C LEU A 273 -11.81 2.37 -6.12
N GLY A 274 -11.65 3.63 -5.72
CA GLY A 274 -11.71 4.05 -4.31
C GLY A 274 -13.13 3.90 -3.73
N MET A 275 -13.23 3.78 -2.41
CA MET A 275 -14.53 3.70 -1.73
C MET A 275 -15.37 4.98 -1.90
N ASP A 276 -14.69 6.11 -2.12
CA ASP A 276 -15.26 7.42 -2.44
C ASP A 276 -15.71 7.55 -3.90
N GLN A 277 -15.23 6.67 -4.80
CA GLN A 277 -15.58 6.65 -6.23
C GLN A 277 -16.80 5.76 -6.54
N HIS A 278 -17.55 5.34 -5.52
CA HIS A 278 -18.75 4.52 -5.71
C HIS A 278 -19.81 5.28 -6.52
N THR A 279 -20.37 4.65 -7.56
CA THR A 279 -21.34 5.28 -8.51
C THR A 279 -22.62 5.78 -7.84
N ARG A 280 -22.96 5.24 -6.66
CA ARG A 280 -24.05 5.70 -5.80
C ARG A 280 -23.51 5.99 -4.40
N PRO A 281 -22.89 7.15 -4.14
CA PRO A 281 -22.26 7.42 -2.85
C PRO A 281 -23.24 7.26 -1.69
N SER A 282 -22.84 6.53 -0.65
CA SER A 282 -23.66 6.28 0.54
C SER A 282 -22.90 6.67 1.80
N ALA A 283 -23.59 6.79 2.94
CA ALA A 283 -22.92 6.99 4.23
C ALA A 283 -21.90 5.86 4.50
N LYS A 284 -22.24 4.63 4.11
CA LYS A 284 -21.35 3.46 4.24
C LYS A 284 -20.11 3.56 3.36
N SER A 285 -20.23 3.98 2.09
CA SER A 285 -19.06 4.10 1.21
C SER A 285 -18.12 5.22 1.66
N ARG A 286 -18.68 6.36 2.10
CA ARG A 286 -17.91 7.46 2.72
C ARG A 286 -17.22 7.03 4.00
N PHE A 287 -17.89 6.26 4.85
CA PHE A 287 -17.30 5.71 6.07
C PHE A 287 -16.08 4.84 5.76
N TRP A 288 -16.16 3.92 4.79
CA TRP A 288 -15.00 3.09 4.43
C TRP A 288 -13.86 3.89 3.78
N ALA A 289 -14.17 4.91 2.98
CA ALA A 289 -13.14 5.83 2.49
C ALA A 289 -12.43 6.55 3.64
N GLN A 290 -13.20 7.05 4.62
CA GLN A 290 -12.64 7.68 5.82
C GLN A 290 -11.84 6.69 6.67
N ASN A 291 -12.27 5.43 6.75
CA ASN A 291 -11.54 4.40 7.47
C ASN A 291 -10.12 4.20 6.92
N PHE A 292 -9.93 4.21 5.59
CA PHE A 292 -8.60 4.20 4.99
C PHE A 292 -7.79 5.45 5.29
N ALA A 293 -8.42 6.63 5.32
CA ALA A 293 -7.74 7.86 5.72
C ALA A 293 -7.23 7.78 7.17
N THR A 294 -8.02 7.20 8.09
CA THR A 294 -7.59 6.95 9.47
C THR A 294 -6.41 5.97 9.55
N ILE A 295 -6.42 4.90 8.74
CA ILE A 295 -5.29 3.96 8.67
C ILE A 295 -4.05 4.67 8.12
N LEU A 296 -4.22 5.51 7.10
CA LEU A 296 -3.14 6.32 6.52
C LEU A 296 -2.53 7.29 7.55
N ASP A 297 -3.36 7.94 8.36
CA ASP A 297 -2.89 8.80 9.47
C ASP A 297 -2.05 8.04 10.48
N ALA A 298 -2.41 6.79 10.80
CA ALA A 298 -1.62 5.95 11.69
C ALA A 298 -0.25 5.60 11.09
N ILE A 299 -0.20 5.30 9.79
CA ILE A 299 1.06 5.06 9.06
C ILE A 299 1.94 6.32 9.09
N ASP A 300 1.35 7.49 8.86
CA ASP A 300 2.07 8.77 8.83
C ASP A 300 2.61 9.13 10.22
N LYS A 301 1.83 8.88 11.27
CA LYS A 301 2.24 9.09 12.65
C LYS A 301 3.43 8.20 13.03
N GLU A 302 3.39 6.92 12.67
CA GLU A 302 4.51 5.99 12.92
C GLU A 302 5.77 6.44 12.16
N ALA A 303 5.63 6.87 10.91
CA ALA A 303 6.75 7.35 10.12
C ALA A 303 7.36 8.66 10.68
N ALA A 304 6.55 9.55 11.26
CA ALA A 304 7.00 10.81 11.84
C ALA A 304 7.68 10.66 13.21
N ALA A 305 7.50 9.52 13.89
CA ALA A 305 8.12 9.25 15.19
C ALA A 305 9.60 8.83 15.09
N ARG A 306 10.18 8.85 13.89
CA ARG A 306 11.53 8.41 13.55
C ARG A 306 12.35 9.54 12.96
#